data_AF-A0A914SW70-F1
#
_entry.id   AF-A0A914SW70-F1
#
_cell.length_a   1.000
_cell.length_b   1.000
_cell.length_c   1.000
_cell.angle_alpha   90.00
_cell.angle_beta   90.00
_cell.angle_gamma   90.00
#
_symmetry.space_group_name_H-M   'P 1'
#
loop_
_entity.id
_entity.type
_entity.pdbx_description
1 polymer ?
#
loop_
_entity_poly.entity_id
_entity_poly.type
_entity_poly.pdbx_seq_one_letter_code
_entity_poly.pdbx_strand_id
1 'polypeptide(L)'
;MIEIDFYTKLSRARFEELCSEHFQKTLVLVESALSKLDKNKIDEIVLVGGSTRIPKIQKMLIEFFNRKDLNFSINPDEAVAFGAAVQAAILSEIKDEIVKDILVVDVAPLSF
;
A
#
# COMPACT_ATOMS: atom_id res chain seq x y z
N MET A 1 -9.45 41.12 -20.26
CA MET A 1 -9.09 40.14 -19.21
C MET A 1 -7.63 40.37 -18.88
N ILE A 2 -7.28 40.53 -17.60
CA ILE A 2 -5.88 40.60 -17.20
C ILE A 2 -5.42 39.15 -17.09
N GLU A 3 -4.46 38.78 -17.92
CA GLU A 3 -3.78 37.48 -17.86
C GLU A 3 -2.77 37.55 -16.71
N ILE A 4 -2.90 36.64 -15.74
CA ILE A 4 -2.02 36.56 -14.58
C ILE A 4 -1.31 35.21 -14.62
N ASP A 5 -0.01 35.25 -14.87
CA ASP A 5 0.84 34.06 -14.77
C ASP A 5 1.09 33.71 -13.30
N PHE A 6 0.90 32.44 -12.94
CA PHE A 6 1.21 31.91 -11.61
C PHE A 6 2.48 31.06 -11.63
N TYR A 7 3.46 31.47 -10.84
CA TYR A 7 4.69 30.72 -10.63
C TYR A 7 4.95 30.55 -9.12
N THR A 8 5.18 29.31 -8.69
CA THR A 8 5.57 29.01 -7.31
C THR A 8 6.49 27.80 -7.26
N LYS A 9 7.18 27.61 -6.13
CA LYS A 9 8.00 26.44 -5.83
C LYS A 9 7.41 25.68 -4.64
N LEU A 10 7.20 24.38 -4.81
CA LEU A 10 6.81 23.49 -3.72
C LEU A 10 8.00 22.60 -3.36
N SER A 11 8.53 22.79 -2.15
CA SER A 11 9.56 21.88 -1.63
C SER A 11 8.93 20.59 -1.10
N ARG A 12 9.72 19.51 -1.05
CA ARG A 12 9.29 18.25 -0.43
C ARG A 12 8.85 18.45 1.02
N ALA A 13 9.64 19.19 1.81
CA ALA A 13 9.31 19.47 3.21
C ALA A 13 7.95 20.17 3.34
N ARG A 14 7.64 21.13 2.45
CA ARG A 14 6.34 21.80 2.46
C ARG A 14 5.20 20.86 2.06
N PHE A 15 5.40 20.00 1.07
CA PHE A 15 4.42 18.97 0.71
C PHE A 15 4.16 18.01 1.88
N GLU A 16 5.21 17.52 2.53
CA GLU A 16 5.09 16.60 3.67
C GLU A 16 4.42 17.25 4.88
N GLU A 17 4.67 18.54 5.13
CA GLU A 17 3.99 19.33 6.15
C GLU A 17 2.49 19.46 5.84
N LEU A 18 2.14 19.87 4.61
CA LEU A 18 0.75 20.04 4.17
C LEU A 18 -0.05 18.73 4.23
N CYS A 19 0.60 17.58 3.99
CA CYS A 19 -0.04 16.26 4.00
C CYS A 19 0.14 15.51 5.33
N SER A 20 0.78 16.11 6.34
CA SER A 20 1.19 15.43 7.57
C SER A 20 0.05 14.71 8.28
N GLU A 21 -1.12 15.35 8.41
CA GLU A 21 -2.31 14.73 9.01
C GLU A 21 -2.77 13.49 8.24
N HIS A 22 -2.78 13.56 6.90
CA HIS A 22 -3.18 12.44 6.05
C HIS A 22 -2.21 11.27 6.17
N PHE A 23 -0.90 11.54 6.22
CA PHE A 23 0.11 10.51 6.42
C PHE A 23 0.01 9.85 7.80
N GLN A 24 -0.33 10.60 8.85
CA GLN A 24 -0.53 9.99 10.18
C GLN A 24 -1.77 9.10 10.22
N LYS A 25 -2.86 9.49 9.55
CA LYS A 25 -4.07 8.65 9.45
C LYS A 25 -3.78 7.28 8.81
N THR A 26 -2.81 7.17 7.91
CA THR A 26 -2.48 5.86 7.33
C THR A 26 -1.87 4.90 8.36
N LEU A 27 -1.09 5.40 9.34
CA LEU A 27 -0.53 4.55 10.40
C LEU A 27 -1.60 4.06 11.38
N VAL A 28 -2.60 4.88 11.69
CA VAL A 28 -3.73 4.47 12.54
C VAL A 28 -4.46 3.27 11.95
N LEU A 29 -4.61 3.22 10.61
CA LEU A 29 -5.23 2.09 9.92
C LEU A 29 -4.34 0.83 9.99
N VAL A 30 -3.02 0.98 9.91
CA VAL A 30 -2.08 -0.14 10.07
C VAL A 30 -2.15 -0.71 11.49
N GLU A 31 -2.18 0.15 12.52
CA GLU A 31 -2.35 -0.28 13.91
C GLU A 31 -3.67 -1.03 14.12
N SER A 32 -4.77 -0.53 13.55
CA SER A 32 -6.08 -1.18 13.62
C SER A 32 -6.08 -2.57 12.97
N ALA A 33 -5.45 -2.70 11.79
CA ALA A 33 -5.31 -3.98 11.10
C ALA A 33 -4.48 -5.00 11.91
N LEU A 34 -3.51 -4.53 12.70
CA LEU A 34 -2.68 -5.34 13.59
C LEU A 34 -3.31 -5.59 14.97
N SER A 35 -4.55 -5.17 15.22
CA SER A 35 -5.17 -5.24 16.56
C SER A 35 -5.12 -6.61 17.26
N LYS A 36 -5.00 -7.71 16.51
CA LYS A 36 -4.90 -9.09 17.04
C LYS A 36 -3.54 -9.77 16.78
N LEU A 37 -2.56 -9.06 16.26
CA LEU A 37 -1.26 -9.60 15.87
C LEU A 37 -0.11 -8.68 16.33
N ASP A 38 0.91 -9.25 16.97
CA ASP A 38 2.12 -8.48 17.27
C ASP A 38 2.82 -8.07 15.96
N LYS A 39 3.11 -6.79 15.81
CA LYS A 39 3.82 -6.22 14.66
C LYS A 39 5.17 -6.89 14.38
N ASN A 40 5.82 -7.47 15.40
CA ASN A 40 7.08 -8.19 15.24
C ASN A 40 6.93 -9.52 14.51
N LYS A 41 5.70 -10.03 14.37
CA LYS A 41 5.38 -11.25 13.62
C LYS A 41 5.12 -10.99 12.13
N ILE A 42 5.24 -9.74 11.67
CA ILE A 42 5.14 -9.42 10.26
C ILE A 42 6.50 -9.71 9.61
N ASP A 43 6.53 -10.65 8.68
CA ASP A 43 7.75 -11.04 7.95
C ASP A 43 8.04 -10.10 6.78
N GLU A 44 7.02 -9.67 6.05
CA GLU A 44 7.18 -8.88 4.83
C GLU A 44 6.21 -7.69 4.82
N ILE A 45 6.67 -6.54 4.32
CA ILE A 45 5.85 -5.34 4.11
C ILE A 45 5.89 -5.04 2.63
N VAL A 46 4.83 -5.43 1.92
CA VAL A 46 4.67 -5.22 0.48
C VAL A 46 3.91 -3.92 0.25
N LEU A 47 4.46 -3.06 -0.62
CA LEU A 47 3.85 -1.78 -0.97
C LEU A 47 3.11 -1.88 -2.31
N VAL A 48 1.85 -1.47 -2.33
CA VAL A 48 0.99 -1.46 -3.53
C VAL A 48 0.28 -0.13 -3.65
N GLY A 49 0.19 0.41 -4.87
CA GLY A 49 -0.41 1.71 -5.19
C GLY A 49 0.60 2.85 -5.27
N GLY A 50 0.37 3.79 -6.20
CA GLY A 50 1.38 4.81 -6.56
C GLY A 50 1.81 5.74 -5.43
N SER A 51 0.92 6.08 -4.49
CA SER A 51 1.24 6.94 -3.34
C SER A 51 2.22 6.30 -2.36
N THR A 52 2.43 4.99 -2.42
CA THR A 52 3.46 4.31 -1.61
C THR A 52 4.89 4.70 -2.02
N ARG A 53 5.07 5.38 -3.15
CA ARG A 53 6.35 5.97 -3.59
C ARG A 53 6.74 7.23 -2.81
N ILE A 54 5.83 7.79 -2.02
CA ILE A 54 6.11 8.98 -1.20
C ILE A 54 7.17 8.59 -0.14
N PRO A 55 8.36 9.22 -0.13
CA PRO A 55 9.43 8.82 0.80
C PRO A 55 9.03 8.92 2.28
N LYS A 56 8.19 9.89 2.63
CA LYS A 56 7.68 10.06 3.99
C LYS A 56 6.84 8.86 4.47
N ILE A 57 5.99 8.31 3.61
CA ILE A 57 5.18 7.12 3.93
C ILE A 57 6.08 5.91 4.18
N GLN A 58 7.05 5.68 3.31
CA GLN A 58 8.01 4.58 3.45
C GLN A 58 8.81 4.70 4.76
N LYS A 59 9.32 5.91 5.05
CA LYS A 59 10.04 6.20 6.29
C LYS A 59 9.18 5.93 7.53
N MET A 60 7.93 6.38 7.53
CA MET A 60 6.99 6.17 8.63
C MET A 60 6.72 4.68 8.88
N LEU A 61 6.61 3.86 7.83
CA LEU A 61 6.44 2.41 7.96
C LEU A 61 7.70 1.72 8.53
N ILE A 62 8.89 2.09 8.04
CA ILE A 62 10.18 1.60 8.54
C ILE A 62 10.30 1.88 10.04
N GLU A 63 10.00 3.11 10.46
CA GLU A 63 9.99 3.53 11.87
C GLU A 63 8.93 2.76 12.68
N PHE A 64 7.71 2.62 12.15
CA PHE A 64 6.61 1.95 12.84
C PHE A 64 6.90 0.46 13.11
N PHE A 65 7.44 -0.25 12.13
CA PHE A 65 7.77 -1.68 12.23
C PHE A 65 9.15 -1.95 12.83
N ASN A 66 9.95 -0.92 13.15
CA ASN A 66 11.32 -1.06 13.65
C ASN A 66 12.21 -1.95 12.75
N ARG A 67 12.07 -1.83 11.42
CA ARG A 67 12.84 -2.62 10.44
C ARG A 67 13.71 -1.74 9.58
N LYS A 68 14.63 -2.35 8.83
CA LYS A 68 15.52 -1.61 7.92
C LYS A 68 14.94 -1.42 6.53
N ASP A 69 14.22 -2.42 6.02
CA ASP A 69 13.82 -2.48 4.61
C ASP A 69 12.33 -2.81 4.43
N LEU A 70 11.79 -2.32 3.30
CA LEU A 70 10.46 -2.64 2.77
C LEU A 70 10.64 -3.51 1.52
N ASN A 71 9.61 -4.28 1.18
CA ASN A 71 9.67 -5.18 0.03
C ASN A 71 9.22 -4.46 -1.25
N PHE A 72 10.15 -4.37 -2.22
CA PHE A 72 9.94 -3.77 -3.54
C PHE A 72 10.05 -4.78 -4.68
N SER A 73 9.93 -6.08 -4.38
CA SER A 73 10.02 -7.14 -5.40
C SER A 73 8.82 -7.17 -6.36
N ILE A 74 7.75 -6.45 -6.04
CA ILE A 74 6.50 -6.40 -6.81
C ILE A 74 6.31 -4.98 -7.36
N ASN A 75 5.85 -4.88 -8.62
CA ASN A 75 5.46 -3.61 -9.22
C ASN A 75 4.18 -3.07 -8.54
N PRO A 76 4.23 -1.92 -7.84
CA PRO A 76 3.09 -1.43 -7.07
C PRO A 76 1.90 -0.98 -7.94
N ASP A 77 2.10 -0.73 -9.24
CA ASP A 77 1.02 -0.31 -10.14
C ASP A 77 0.29 -1.49 -10.78
N GLU A 78 0.95 -2.66 -10.87
CA GLU A 78 0.44 -3.83 -11.59
C GLU A 78 -0.01 -4.95 -10.65
N ALA A 79 0.46 -4.96 -9.41
CA ALA A 79 0.20 -6.04 -8.44
C ALA A 79 -1.28 -6.40 -8.31
N VAL A 80 -2.14 -5.37 -8.24
CA VAL A 80 -3.60 -5.56 -8.10
C VAL A 80 -4.20 -6.20 -9.34
N ALA A 81 -3.85 -5.70 -10.53
CA ALA A 81 -4.36 -6.22 -11.78
C ALA A 81 -3.89 -7.66 -12.02
N PHE A 82 -2.63 -7.95 -11.68
CA PHE A 82 -2.06 -9.29 -11.75
C PHE A 82 -2.81 -10.28 -10.85
N GLY A 83 -3.02 -9.93 -9.57
CA GLY A 83 -3.78 -10.77 -8.65
C GLY A 83 -5.23 -11.01 -9.10
N ALA A 84 -5.88 -9.98 -9.64
CA ALA A 84 -7.23 -10.10 -10.20
C ALA A 84 -7.27 -11.04 -11.43
N ALA A 85 -6.27 -10.97 -12.31
CA ALA A 85 -6.17 -11.87 -13.47
C ALA A 85 -5.95 -13.33 -13.05
N VAL A 86 -5.12 -13.57 -12.03
CA VAL A 86 -4.94 -14.91 -11.43
C VAL A 86 -6.27 -15.43 -10.88
N GLN A 87 -7.01 -14.62 -10.13
CA GLN A 87 -8.32 -15.01 -9.61
C GLN A 87 -9.34 -15.28 -10.73
N ALA A 88 -9.34 -14.50 -11.81
CA ALA A 88 -10.20 -14.72 -12.97
C ALA A 88 -9.86 -16.03 -13.70
N ALA A 89 -8.58 -16.40 -13.79
CA ALA A 89 -8.13 -17.65 -14.38
C ALA A 89 -8.60 -18.87 -13.55
N ILE A 90 -8.55 -18.78 -12.22
CA ILE A 90 -9.09 -19.80 -11.29
C ILE A 90 -10.59 -20.00 -11.54
N LEU A 91 -11.36 -18.90 -11.59
CA LEU A 91 -12.82 -18.94 -11.82
C LEU A 91 -13.18 -19.44 -13.22
N SER A 92 -12.28 -19.30 -14.19
CA SER A 92 -12.46 -19.76 -15.57
C SER A 92 -11.98 -21.20 -15.79
N GLU A 93 -11.57 -21.90 -14.72
CA GLU A 93 -11.04 -23.27 -14.76
C GLU A 93 -9.85 -23.45 -15.72
N ILE A 94 -9.05 -22.40 -15.93
CA ILE A 94 -7.86 -22.46 -16.77
C ILE A 94 -6.83 -23.35 -16.08
N LYS A 95 -6.37 -24.39 -16.75
CA LYS A 95 -5.34 -25.31 -16.23
C LYS A 95 -3.95 -24.76 -16.51
N ASP A 96 -3.48 -23.90 -15.62
CA ASP A 96 -2.11 -23.39 -15.59
C ASP A 96 -1.42 -23.84 -14.28
N GLU A 97 -0.10 -24.02 -14.31
CA GLU A 97 0.67 -24.36 -13.10
C GLU A 97 0.64 -23.22 -12.07
N ILE A 98 0.56 -21.97 -12.51
CA ILE A 98 0.55 -20.77 -11.67
C ILE A 98 -0.72 -20.69 -10.80
N VAL A 99 -1.84 -21.21 -11.29
CA VAL A 99 -3.14 -21.17 -10.59
C VAL A 99 -3.42 -22.43 -9.76
N LYS A 100 -2.55 -23.42 -9.87
CA LYS A 100 -2.73 -24.71 -9.21
C LYS A 100 -2.62 -24.52 -7.69
N ASP A 101 -3.62 -25.01 -6.97
CA ASP A 101 -3.66 -25.06 -5.50
C ASP A 101 -3.72 -23.70 -4.77
N ILE A 102 -4.27 -22.65 -5.41
CA ILE A 102 -4.52 -21.36 -4.74
C ILE A 102 -5.90 -21.38 -4.04
N LEU A 103 -5.91 -21.09 -2.73
CA LEU A 103 -7.12 -20.84 -1.94
C LEU A 103 -7.07 -19.42 -1.37
N VAL A 104 -8.08 -18.62 -1.70
CA VAL A 104 -8.26 -17.26 -1.15
C VAL A 104 -9.41 -17.28 -0.15
N VAL A 105 -9.15 -16.84 1.08
CA VAL A 105 -10.16 -16.66 2.12
C VAL A 105 -10.13 -15.19 2.53
N ASP A 106 -11.25 -14.50 2.38
CA ASP A 106 -11.39 -13.08 2.68
C ASP A 106 -12.41 -12.84 3.82
N VAL A 107 -12.42 -11.63 4.37
CA VAL A 107 -13.26 -11.23 5.51
C VAL A 107 -14.15 -10.04 5.16
N ALA A 108 -15.34 -9.97 5.75
CA ALA A 108 -16.17 -8.77 5.67
C ALA A 108 -15.57 -7.65 6.56
N PRO A 109 -15.34 -6.43 6.04
CA PRO A 109 -14.62 -5.38 6.76
C PRO A 109 -15.46 -4.67 7.84
N LEU A 110 -16.79 -4.76 7.77
CA LEU A 110 -17.72 -4.12 8.69
C LEU A 110 -18.75 -5.15 9.18
N SER A 111 -19.10 -5.06 10.45
CA SER A 111 -20.27 -5.78 10.99
C SER A 111 -21.54 -5.09 10.49
N PHE A 112 -22.43 -5.84 9.86
CA PHE A 112 -23.79 -5.39 9.48
C PHE A 112 -24.76 -5.50 10.65
#